data_AF-A0A316KFX5-F1
#
_entry.id   AF-A0A316KFX5-F1
#
_cell.length_a   1.000
_cell.length_b   1.000
_cell.length_c   1.000
_cell.angle_alpha   90.00
_cell.angle_beta   90.00
_cell.angle_gamma   90.00
#
_symmetry.space_group_name_H-M   'P 1'
#
loop_
_entity.id
_entity.type
_entity.pdbx_description
1 polymer ?
#
loop_
_entity_poly.entity_id
_entity_poly.type
_entity_poly.pdbx_seq_one_letter_code
_entity_poly.pdbx_strand_id
1 'polypeptide(L)'
;MDGDYPDFPGDQVVYVIQNDESYLPQPGNLGVELHMMFYQFNDNGYMGETTFLNARVFNRSTISYMDFRMSIYADFDIGYYEDDYFGSDVTNNMIYGYNGDAFDDTNSISPGYAANPPCQGIMALNHDLHASVTFNNGNVFPTAAPITVAEKYNIMRGLWADDSPMFYGGNGYNAGVTTTETKILFPGDSDPLGLATNGAIINDDWGEYNANGGSPNPPHDRRGVMSISRGDLPAGTSICADFAFVFNGDAANDPYQNVLNVRNIAGALQILYDNSSDFPCGNFTAFTPEITPVEFNVFPNPSYGDITVQITNSTDPVIIEVRDVSGRSVYSEISSVEINKIHLDLPAGIYQVIVQSPHSKVAKSLVVQ
;
A
#
# COMPACT_ATOMS: atom_id res chain seq x y z
N MET A 1 -7.00 17.72 22.24
CA MET A 1 -7.23 16.28 22.46
C MET A 1 -5.92 15.65 22.06
N ASP A 2 -5.08 15.34 23.05
CA ASP A 2 -3.70 14.90 22.83
C ASP A 2 -3.67 13.37 22.94
N GLY A 3 -4.35 12.72 21.99
CA GLY A 3 -4.30 11.27 21.84
C GLY A 3 -3.32 10.92 20.73
N ASP A 4 -2.59 9.82 20.91
CA ASP A 4 -1.87 9.17 19.80
C ASP A 4 -2.87 8.89 18.69
N TYR A 5 -2.62 9.45 17.50
CA TYR A 5 -3.34 9.08 16.29
C TYR A 5 -2.56 7.99 15.56
N PRO A 6 -3.23 7.02 14.95
CA PRO A 6 -2.56 6.07 14.07
C PRO A 6 -1.88 6.84 12.94
N ASP A 7 -0.56 6.69 12.81
CA ASP A 7 0.20 7.20 11.67
C ASP A 7 0.10 6.18 10.54
N PHE A 8 -0.59 6.56 9.47
CA PHE A 8 -0.78 5.75 8.27
C PHE A 8 -0.70 6.65 7.03
N PRO A 9 -0.25 6.11 5.89
CA PRO A 9 -0.26 6.83 4.63
C PRO A 9 -1.69 7.12 4.14
N GLY A 10 -1.85 8.22 3.41
CA GLY A 10 -3.12 8.58 2.78
C GLY A 10 -4.14 9.20 3.74
N ASP A 11 -5.33 9.44 3.20
CA ASP A 11 -6.44 10.11 3.88
C ASP A 11 -7.49 9.13 4.39
N GLN A 12 -7.52 7.91 3.83
CA GLN A 12 -8.41 6.83 4.23
C GLN A 12 -7.65 5.51 4.29
N VAL A 13 -7.89 4.72 5.34
CA VAL A 13 -7.22 3.44 5.55
C VAL A 13 -8.20 2.36 6.01
N VAL A 14 -8.01 1.15 5.50
CA VAL A 14 -8.59 -0.08 6.00
C VAL A 14 -7.45 -1.02 6.36
N TYR A 15 -7.39 -1.42 7.63
CA TYR A 15 -6.35 -2.30 8.12
C TYR A 15 -6.93 -3.64 8.55
N VAL A 16 -6.37 -4.72 8.01
CA VAL A 16 -6.84 -6.09 8.19
C VAL A 16 -5.67 -6.95 8.64
N ILE A 17 -5.88 -7.73 9.71
CA ILE A 17 -4.95 -8.77 10.15
C ILE A 17 -5.60 -10.12 9.93
N GLN A 18 -4.88 -11.03 9.29
CA GLN A 18 -5.28 -12.42 9.05
C GLN A 18 -4.14 -13.35 9.44
N ASN A 19 -4.46 -14.58 9.80
CA ASN A 19 -3.48 -15.65 9.98
C ASN A 19 -4.10 -16.97 9.51
N ASP A 20 -3.25 -17.95 9.22
CA ASP A 20 -3.68 -19.27 8.79
C ASP A 20 -3.88 -20.26 9.96
N GLU A 21 -3.59 -19.86 11.20
CA GLU A 21 -3.92 -20.61 12.40
C GLU A 21 -5.41 -20.47 12.78
N SER A 22 -6.24 -21.27 12.13
CA SER A 22 -7.66 -21.41 12.49
C SER A 22 -7.87 -22.26 13.75
N TYR A 23 -8.91 -21.94 14.53
CA TYR A 23 -9.41 -22.79 15.61
C TYR A 23 -9.89 -24.18 15.13
N LEU A 24 -10.13 -24.33 13.82
CA LEU A 24 -10.32 -25.60 13.12
C LEU A 24 -9.06 -25.88 12.29
N PRO A 25 -8.04 -26.55 12.86
CA PRO A 25 -6.79 -26.76 12.17
C PRO A 25 -7.03 -27.59 10.89
N GLN A 26 -6.72 -26.97 9.75
CA GLN A 26 -6.62 -27.65 8.46
C GLN A 26 -5.16 -28.13 8.31
N PRO A 27 -4.90 -29.29 7.72
CA PRO A 27 -3.53 -29.65 7.37
C PRO A 27 -2.96 -28.62 6.36
N GLY A 28 -1.74 -28.14 6.61
CA GLY A 28 -1.04 -27.24 5.69
C GLY A 28 -0.85 -25.80 6.18
N ASN A 29 -1.25 -25.46 7.41
CA ASN A 29 -0.94 -24.16 8.01
C ASN A 29 0.58 -23.94 8.08
N LEU A 30 1.01 -22.75 7.68
CA LEU A 30 2.37 -22.23 7.74
C LEU A 30 2.63 -21.46 9.05
N GLY A 31 1.60 -21.11 9.83
CA GLY A 31 1.81 -20.27 11.02
C GLY A 31 2.30 -18.88 10.62
N VAL A 32 1.71 -18.33 9.57
CA VAL A 32 1.98 -16.99 9.06
C VAL A 32 0.84 -16.04 9.41
N GLU A 33 1.19 -14.81 9.77
CA GLU A 33 0.25 -13.73 10.02
C GLU A 33 0.47 -12.64 8.96
N LEU A 34 -0.60 -12.25 8.27
CA LEU A 34 -0.60 -11.24 7.24
C LEU A 34 -1.28 -9.97 7.77
N HIS A 35 -0.56 -8.85 7.72
CA HIS A 35 -1.10 -7.52 7.97
C HIS A 35 -1.25 -6.81 6.64
N MET A 36 -2.47 -6.40 6.29
CA MET A 36 -2.80 -5.70 5.06
C MET A 36 -3.36 -4.33 5.40
N MET A 37 -2.71 -3.29 4.93
CA MET A 37 -3.19 -1.92 5.03
C MET A 37 -3.52 -1.43 3.63
N PHE A 38 -4.81 -1.31 3.35
CA PHE A 38 -5.31 -0.66 2.14
C PHE A 38 -5.49 0.82 2.41
N TYR A 39 -4.99 1.69 1.55
CA TYR A 39 -5.12 3.13 1.74
C TYR A 39 -5.25 3.88 0.41
N GLN A 40 -5.83 5.07 0.48
CA GLN A 40 -6.04 5.98 -0.65
C GLN A 40 -5.78 7.42 -0.23
N PHE A 41 -5.37 8.25 -1.20
CA PHE A 41 -5.18 9.68 -1.01
C PHE A 41 -6.40 10.44 -1.54
N ASN A 42 -6.77 11.53 -0.88
CA ASN A 42 -7.79 12.45 -1.35
C ASN A 42 -7.17 13.45 -2.34
N ASP A 43 -6.82 12.93 -3.51
CA ASP A 43 -6.26 13.68 -4.63
C ASP A 43 -7.21 13.65 -5.85
N ASN A 44 -7.15 14.66 -6.71
CA ASN A 44 -7.98 14.73 -7.93
C ASN A 44 -7.27 14.18 -9.18
N GLY A 45 -6.10 13.56 -9.02
CA GLY A 45 -5.34 12.92 -10.08
C GLY A 45 -5.15 11.42 -9.82
N TYR A 46 -4.10 10.87 -10.43
CA TYR A 46 -3.83 9.43 -10.41
C TYR A 46 -3.63 8.86 -8.99
N MET A 47 -3.27 9.70 -8.01
CA MET A 47 -3.13 9.26 -6.61
C MET A 47 -4.48 8.98 -5.95
N GLY A 48 -5.51 9.74 -6.30
CA GLY A 48 -6.87 9.52 -5.79
C GLY A 48 -7.60 8.38 -6.48
N GLU A 49 -7.16 8.01 -7.68
CA GLU A 49 -7.67 6.86 -8.44
C GLU A 49 -6.89 5.56 -8.17
N THR A 50 -5.83 5.62 -7.36
CA THR A 50 -4.99 4.47 -7.02
C THR A 50 -5.31 3.98 -5.62
N THR A 51 -5.51 2.66 -5.48
CA THR A 51 -5.55 2.01 -4.17
C THR A 51 -4.19 1.42 -3.87
N PHE A 52 -3.64 1.71 -2.69
CA PHE A 52 -2.37 1.17 -2.26
C PHE A 52 -2.58 0.05 -1.26
N LEU A 53 -1.66 -0.92 -1.25
CA LEU A 53 -1.62 -2.02 -0.29
C LEU A 53 -0.21 -2.12 0.29
N ASN A 54 -0.09 -1.86 1.59
CA ASN A 54 1.05 -2.33 2.36
C ASN A 54 0.73 -3.72 2.93
N ALA A 55 1.49 -4.72 2.52
CA ALA A 55 1.35 -6.09 2.98
C ALA A 55 2.59 -6.53 3.75
N ARG A 56 2.40 -6.91 5.02
CA ARG A 56 3.45 -7.47 5.86
C ARG A 56 3.13 -8.91 6.22
N VAL A 57 4.03 -9.83 5.87
CA VAL A 57 3.94 -11.24 6.23
C VAL A 57 4.89 -11.49 7.40
N PHE A 58 4.35 -11.95 8.52
CA PHE A 58 5.09 -12.35 9.71
C PHE A 58 5.12 -13.87 9.80
N ASN A 59 6.31 -14.43 9.93
CA ASN A 59 6.47 -15.84 10.27
C ASN A 59 6.38 -16.02 11.78
N ARG A 60 5.20 -16.43 12.26
CA ARG A 60 4.93 -16.70 13.68
C ARG A 60 5.29 -18.13 14.08
N SER A 61 5.63 -18.98 13.12
CA SER A 61 6.03 -20.37 13.34
C SER A 61 7.47 -20.52 13.82
N THR A 62 7.85 -21.76 14.17
CA THR A 62 9.25 -22.14 14.43
C THR A 62 9.98 -22.65 13.18
N ILE A 63 9.34 -22.63 12.01
CA ILE A 63 9.87 -23.16 10.75
C ILE A 63 10.42 -21.98 9.94
N SER A 64 11.66 -22.09 9.45
CA SER A 64 12.19 -21.15 8.45
C SER A 64 11.78 -21.60 7.05
N TYR A 65 11.08 -20.74 6.33
CA TYR A 65 10.66 -21.02 4.96
C TYR A 65 11.75 -20.59 3.99
N MET A 66 12.22 -21.54 3.18
CA MET A 66 13.19 -21.28 2.12
C MET A 66 12.44 -21.05 0.81
N ASP A 67 12.97 -20.17 -0.03
CA ASP A 67 12.36 -19.82 -1.33
C ASP A 67 10.88 -19.39 -1.20
N PHE A 68 10.63 -18.56 -0.19
CA PHE A 68 9.35 -17.92 0.07
C PHE A 68 8.98 -16.99 -1.09
N ARG A 69 7.70 -17.06 -1.47
CA ARG A 69 7.08 -16.27 -2.52
C ARG A 69 5.81 -15.64 -1.97
N MET A 70 5.60 -14.39 -2.35
CA MET A 70 4.35 -13.69 -2.11
C MET A 70 3.77 -13.32 -3.46
N SER A 71 2.48 -13.59 -3.63
CA SER A 71 1.82 -13.38 -4.92
C SER A 71 0.44 -12.76 -4.74
N ILE A 72 0.05 -11.93 -5.70
CA ILE A 72 -1.31 -11.46 -5.88
C ILE A 72 -1.94 -12.30 -6.98
N TYR A 73 -3.05 -12.94 -6.66
CA TYR A 73 -3.94 -13.53 -7.65
C TYR A 73 -5.00 -12.48 -8.03
N ALA A 74 -5.22 -12.31 -9.32
CA ALA A 74 -6.20 -11.38 -9.87
C ALA A 74 -7.13 -12.11 -10.84
N ASP A 75 -8.42 -11.88 -10.65
CA ASP A 75 -9.49 -12.19 -11.60
C ASP A 75 -9.97 -10.82 -12.08
N PHE A 76 -9.55 -10.38 -13.27
CA PHE A 76 -9.75 -8.99 -13.69
C PHE A 76 -11.20 -8.72 -14.08
N ASP A 77 -11.85 -9.67 -14.76
CA ASP A 77 -13.26 -9.62 -15.18
C ASP A 77 -13.69 -8.21 -15.61
N ILE A 78 -13.08 -7.68 -16.68
CA ILE A 78 -13.34 -6.30 -17.10
C ILE A 78 -14.65 -6.26 -17.89
N GLY A 79 -15.74 -6.29 -17.11
CA GLY A 79 -17.09 -6.40 -17.62
C GLY A 79 -17.39 -7.80 -18.14
N TYR A 80 -17.36 -8.03 -19.46
CA TYR A 80 -17.58 -9.35 -20.04
C TYR A 80 -16.32 -10.20 -20.01
N TYR A 81 -16.22 -11.01 -18.95
CA TYR A 81 -15.07 -11.88 -18.71
C TYR A 81 -14.57 -12.72 -19.91
N GLU A 82 -15.36 -13.08 -20.93
CA GLU A 82 -14.85 -13.90 -22.05
C GLU A 82 -14.07 -13.12 -23.11
N ASP A 83 -13.99 -11.80 -23.03
CA ASP A 83 -13.24 -10.98 -23.97
C ASP A 83 -11.98 -10.33 -23.36
N ASP A 84 -11.52 -10.80 -22.20
CA ASP A 84 -10.32 -10.27 -21.54
C ASP A 84 -9.00 -10.77 -22.16
N TYR A 85 -8.00 -9.90 -22.09
CA TYR A 85 -6.56 -10.17 -22.26
C TYR A 85 -5.79 -9.85 -20.99
N PHE A 86 -4.62 -10.47 -20.89
CA PHE A 86 -3.65 -10.26 -19.83
C PHE A 86 -2.34 -9.71 -20.41
N GLY A 87 -1.73 -8.80 -19.67
CA GLY A 87 -0.41 -8.25 -20.00
C GLY A 87 0.48 -8.09 -18.76
N SER A 88 1.77 -7.98 -19.03
CA SER A 88 2.78 -7.61 -18.04
C SER A 88 3.53 -6.38 -18.49
N ASP A 89 3.90 -5.52 -17.54
CA ASP A 89 4.84 -4.42 -17.75
C ASP A 89 6.06 -4.67 -16.86
N VAL A 90 7.16 -5.10 -17.50
CA VAL A 90 8.39 -5.46 -16.80
C VAL A 90 9.12 -4.23 -16.28
N THR A 91 9.02 -3.09 -16.97
CA THR A 91 9.64 -1.84 -16.55
C THR A 91 9.00 -1.30 -15.28
N ASN A 92 7.69 -1.46 -15.14
CA ASN A 92 6.91 -0.95 -14.00
C ASN A 92 6.57 -2.03 -12.95
N ASN A 93 7.15 -3.24 -13.03
CA ASN A 93 6.84 -4.35 -12.12
C ASN A 93 5.33 -4.63 -11.98
N MET A 94 4.60 -4.67 -13.09
CA MET A 94 3.15 -4.65 -13.12
C MET A 94 2.56 -5.79 -13.95
N ILE A 95 1.39 -6.28 -13.54
CA ILE A 95 0.47 -7.05 -14.38
C ILE A 95 -0.80 -6.24 -14.64
N TYR A 96 -1.49 -6.48 -15.75
CA TYR A 96 -2.73 -5.78 -16.06
C TYR A 96 -3.71 -6.62 -16.87
N GLY A 97 -4.99 -6.33 -16.70
CA GLY A 97 -6.08 -6.84 -17.53
C GLY A 97 -6.67 -5.72 -18.39
N TYR A 98 -7.15 -6.08 -19.58
CA TYR A 98 -7.82 -5.20 -20.54
C TYR A 98 -8.60 -6.03 -21.56
N ASN A 99 -9.65 -5.51 -22.18
CA ASN A 99 -10.41 -6.26 -23.18
C ASN A 99 -9.61 -6.43 -24.49
N GLY A 100 -9.87 -7.53 -25.18
CA GLY A 100 -9.19 -7.94 -26.40
C GLY A 100 -9.63 -7.20 -27.66
N ASP A 101 -10.71 -6.42 -27.57
CA ASP A 101 -11.13 -5.50 -28.61
C ASP A 101 -11.66 -4.16 -28.03
N ALA A 102 -12.24 -3.32 -28.90
CA ALA A 102 -12.70 -1.99 -28.54
C ALA A 102 -14.08 -1.92 -27.89
N PHE A 103 -14.76 -3.05 -27.69
CA PHE A 103 -16.13 -3.10 -27.21
C PHE A 103 -16.35 -4.27 -26.24
N ASP A 104 -16.51 -3.93 -24.98
CA ASP A 104 -16.86 -4.89 -23.95
C ASP A 104 -18.37 -5.19 -23.98
N ASP A 105 -18.71 -6.42 -24.31
CA ASP A 105 -20.07 -6.87 -24.57
C ASP A 105 -20.96 -6.95 -23.32
N THR A 106 -22.27 -6.94 -23.50
CA THR A 106 -23.22 -7.26 -22.42
C THR A 106 -23.60 -8.74 -22.48
N ASN A 107 -23.63 -9.43 -21.34
CA ASN A 107 -24.21 -10.77 -21.23
C ASN A 107 -25.30 -10.84 -20.13
N SER A 108 -25.76 -12.06 -19.80
CA SER A 108 -26.83 -12.24 -18.80
C SER A 108 -26.43 -11.96 -17.34
N ILE A 109 -25.14 -11.87 -17.05
CA ILE A 109 -24.59 -11.72 -15.69
C ILE A 109 -23.72 -10.47 -15.51
N SER A 110 -23.31 -9.81 -16.59
CA SER A 110 -22.49 -8.61 -16.60
C SER A 110 -22.99 -7.61 -17.66
N PRO A 111 -23.15 -6.33 -17.31
CA PRO A 111 -23.58 -5.30 -18.25
C PRO A 111 -22.52 -4.94 -19.30
N GLY A 112 -21.25 -5.29 -19.09
CA GLY A 112 -20.13 -4.78 -19.87
C GLY A 112 -19.89 -3.28 -19.71
N TYR A 113 -18.79 -2.79 -20.29
CA TYR A 113 -18.34 -1.41 -20.35
C TYR A 113 -18.60 -0.75 -21.72
N ALA A 114 -19.09 -1.52 -22.70
CA ALA A 114 -19.32 -1.07 -24.07
C ALA A 114 -18.03 -0.55 -24.74
N ALA A 115 -18.12 0.50 -25.55
CA ALA A 115 -16.96 1.02 -26.25
C ALA A 115 -15.91 1.56 -25.27
N ASN A 116 -14.64 1.32 -25.60
CA ASN A 116 -13.48 1.85 -24.88
C ASN A 116 -13.40 1.39 -23.42
N PRO A 117 -13.44 0.07 -23.17
CA PRO A 117 -13.38 -0.47 -21.82
C PRO A 117 -12.08 -0.10 -21.09
N PRO A 118 -12.09 -0.15 -19.75
CA PRO A 118 -10.95 0.25 -18.95
C PRO A 118 -9.82 -0.76 -18.97
N CYS A 119 -8.67 -0.34 -18.43
CA CYS A 119 -7.56 -1.21 -18.05
C CYS A 119 -7.37 -1.14 -16.53
N GLN A 120 -7.09 -2.28 -15.92
CA GLN A 120 -6.75 -2.38 -14.50
C GLN A 120 -5.37 -3.00 -14.34
N GLY A 121 -4.49 -2.35 -13.60
CA GLY A 121 -3.13 -2.81 -13.31
C GLY A 121 -2.88 -3.05 -11.83
N ILE A 122 -1.93 -3.94 -11.54
CA ILE A 122 -1.43 -4.24 -10.20
C ILE A 122 0.10 -4.24 -10.28
N MET A 123 0.73 -3.32 -9.56
CA MET A 123 2.19 -3.15 -9.56
C MET A 123 2.80 -3.32 -8.18
N ALA A 124 4.05 -3.80 -8.13
CA ALA A 124 4.85 -3.86 -6.92
C ALA A 124 5.78 -2.65 -6.91
N LEU A 125 5.70 -1.86 -5.85
CA LEU A 125 6.41 -0.58 -5.75
C LEU A 125 7.84 -0.75 -5.23
N ASN A 126 8.10 -1.81 -4.48
CA ASN A 126 9.39 -2.03 -3.81
C ASN A 126 10.00 -3.42 -4.02
N HIS A 127 9.45 -4.21 -4.96
CA HIS A 127 9.98 -5.51 -5.36
C HIS A 127 9.90 -5.66 -6.88
N ASP A 128 10.88 -6.36 -7.43
CA ASP A 128 10.87 -6.75 -8.83
C ASP A 128 9.76 -7.78 -9.10
N LEU A 129 9.15 -7.68 -10.28
CA LEU A 129 8.24 -8.70 -10.80
C LEU A 129 9.01 -10.00 -11.07
N HIS A 130 8.86 -10.99 -10.19
CA HIS A 130 9.57 -12.27 -10.31
C HIS A 130 8.94 -13.20 -11.34
N ALA A 131 7.61 -13.29 -11.33
CA ALA A 131 6.85 -14.09 -12.26
C ALA A 131 5.48 -13.46 -12.52
N SER A 132 5.01 -13.61 -13.76
CA SER A 132 3.69 -13.20 -14.21
C SER A 132 3.11 -14.31 -15.08
N VAL A 133 2.05 -14.95 -14.59
CA VAL A 133 1.43 -16.10 -15.24
C VAL A 133 -0.06 -15.85 -15.39
N THR A 134 -0.58 -16.10 -16.59
CA THR A 134 -2.01 -16.12 -16.84
C THR A 134 -2.47 -17.52 -17.25
N PHE A 135 -3.70 -17.84 -16.88
CA PHE A 135 -4.34 -19.11 -17.18
C PHE A 135 -5.84 -18.90 -17.36
N ASN A 136 -6.46 -19.80 -18.10
CA ASN A 136 -7.90 -19.76 -18.36
C ASN A 136 -8.68 -20.42 -17.21
N ASN A 137 -9.94 -20.03 -17.04
CA ASN A 137 -10.90 -20.73 -16.15
C ASN A 137 -11.28 -22.16 -16.61
N GLY A 138 -10.75 -22.60 -17.75
CA GLY A 138 -11.06 -23.91 -18.32
C GLY A 138 -10.38 -25.06 -17.59
N ASN A 139 -10.65 -26.29 -18.03
CA ASN A 139 -10.06 -27.51 -17.46
C ASN A 139 -8.91 -28.09 -18.31
N VAL A 140 -8.17 -27.25 -19.02
CA VAL A 140 -7.06 -27.69 -19.88
C VAL A 140 -5.76 -27.69 -19.08
N PHE A 141 -5.44 -28.82 -18.47
CA PHE A 141 -4.14 -29.01 -17.80
C PHE A 141 -3.01 -28.98 -18.84
N PRO A 142 -1.89 -28.28 -18.59
CA PRO A 142 -1.52 -27.56 -17.35
C PRO A 142 -1.69 -26.03 -17.42
N THR A 143 -2.38 -25.50 -18.44
CA THR A 143 -2.59 -24.06 -18.67
C THR A 143 -3.90 -23.52 -18.05
N ALA A 144 -4.51 -24.31 -17.18
CA ALA A 144 -5.73 -24.00 -16.45
C ALA A 144 -5.40 -23.46 -15.05
N ALA A 145 -6.42 -22.92 -14.37
CA ALA A 145 -6.29 -22.49 -12.99
C ALA A 145 -5.74 -23.60 -12.06
N PRO A 146 -4.77 -23.29 -11.19
CA PRO A 146 -4.13 -24.29 -10.34
C PRO A 146 -5.05 -24.73 -9.20
N ILE A 147 -5.16 -26.04 -8.99
CA ILE A 147 -6.03 -26.66 -8.00
C ILE A 147 -5.23 -27.04 -6.75
N THR A 148 -4.12 -27.76 -6.94
CA THR A 148 -3.33 -28.30 -5.82
C THR A 148 -2.33 -27.27 -5.28
N VAL A 149 -1.84 -27.48 -4.05
CA VAL A 149 -0.79 -26.64 -3.44
C VAL A 149 0.48 -26.63 -4.29
N ALA A 150 0.84 -27.79 -4.87
CA ALA A 150 2.01 -27.90 -5.74
C ALA A 150 1.82 -27.08 -7.03
N GLU A 151 0.67 -27.19 -7.68
CA GLU A 151 0.36 -26.40 -8.88
C GLU A 151 0.39 -24.89 -8.60
N LYS A 152 -0.19 -24.45 -7.48
CA LYS A 152 -0.14 -23.03 -7.07
C LYS A 152 1.29 -22.56 -6.87
N TYR A 153 2.11 -23.36 -6.20
CA TYR A 153 3.52 -23.03 -5.98
C TYR A 153 4.33 -23.04 -7.29
N ASN A 154 3.98 -23.89 -8.26
CA ASN A 154 4.59 -23.86 -9.60
C ASN A 154 4.29 -22.54 -10.31
N ILE A 155 3.02 -22.12 -10.31
CA ILE A 155 2.59 -20.84 -10.89
C ILE A 155 3.32 -19.66 -10.22
N MET A 156 3.46 -19.67 -8.89
CA MET A 156 4.20 -18.64 -8.15
C MET A 156 5.69 -18.56 -8.51
N ARG A 157 6.27 -19.64 -9.07
CA ARG A 157 7.65 -19.71 -9.55
C ARG A 157 7.81 -19.32 -11.02
N GLY A 158 6.71 -19.03 -11.72
CA GLY A 158 6.71 -18.82 -13.17
C GLY A 158 6.81 -20.10 -13.97
N LEU A 159 6.17 -21.17 -13.49
CA LEU A 159 6.07 -22.48 -14.16
C LEU A 159 4.61 -22.82 -14.39
N TRP A 160 4.32 -23.69 -15.34
CA TRP A 160 2.98 -24.24 -15.54
C TRP A 160 2.61 -25.21 -14.42
N ALA A 161 1.32 -25.56 -14.34
CA ALA A 161 0.78 -26.40 -13.27
C ALA A 161 1.51 -27.76 -13.16
N ASP A 162 2.04 -28.29 -14.26
CA ASP A 162 2.82 -29.54 -14.32
C ASP A 162 4.32 -29.39 -14.02
N ASP A 163 4.77 -28.23 -13.51
CA ASP A 163 6.19 -27.88 -13.26
C ASP A 163 7.02 -27.66 -14.55
N SER A 164 6.40 -27.65 -15.74
CA SER A 164 7.09 -27.31 -16.98
C SER A 164 7.37 -25.80 -17.07
N PRO A 165 8.51 -25.40 -17.67
CA PRO A 165 8.84 -24.00 -17.89
C PRO A 165 7.89 -23.36 -18.90
N MET A 166 7.73 -22.04 -18.79
CA MET A 166 7.06 -21.26 -19.83
C MET A 166 8.07 -20.82 -20.89
N PHE A 167 7.62 -20.70 -22.14
CA PHE A 167 8.46 -20.29 -23.27
C PHE A 167 7.96 -19.00 -23.90
N TYR A 168 8.88 -18.16 -24.39
CA TYR A 168 8.53 -16.91 -25.04
C TYR A 168 7.83 -17.16 -26.39
N GLY A 169 6.70 -16.50 -26.60
CA GLY A 169 5.86 -16.58 -27.79
C GLY A 169 4.60 -17.45 -27.65
N GLY A 170 3.63 -17.26 -28.54
CA GLY A 170 2.35 -17.98 -28.50
C GLY A 170 1.62 -17.72 -27.18
N ASN A 171 1.15 -18.78 -26.52
CA ASN A 171 0.49 -18.70 -25.21
C ASN A 171 1.41 -19.00 -24.01
N GLY A 172 2.71 -19.16 -24.24
CA GLY A 172 3.66 -19.48 -23.18
C GLY A 172 3.85 -20.97 -22.85
N TYR A 173 2.98 -21.88 -23.32
CA TYR A 173 3.04 -23.31 -22.98
C TYR A 173 3.81 -24.17 -23.98
N ASN A 174 3.39 -24.14 -25.24
CA ASN A 174 4.11 -24.88 -26.28
C ASN A 174 5.32 -24.05 -26.72
N ALA A 175 6.48 -24.70 -26.90
CA ALA A 175 7.70 -24.12 -27.49
C ALA A 175 7.56 -23.73 -28.98
N GLY A 176 6.36 -23.35 -29.41
CA GLY A 176 5.92 -23.29 -30.80
C GLY A 176 6.39 -22.05 -31.56
N VAL A 177 6.90 -21.03 -30.87
CA VAL A 177 7.50 -19.84 -31.50
C VAL A 177 8.99 -19.76 -31.17
N THR A 178 9.37 -19.98 -29.90
CA THR A 178 10.77 -20.03 -29.46
C THR A 178 11.01 -21.17 -28.46
N THR A 179 12.28 -21.42 -28.16
CA THR A 179 12.73 -22.32 -27.07
C THR A 179 13.30 -21.53 -25.88
N THR A 180 13.09 -20.21 -25.87
CA THR A 180 13.61 -19.31 -24.84
C THR A 180 12.67 -19.35 -23.65
N GLU A 181 13.16 -19.82 -22.50
CA GLU A 181 12.36 -19.83 -21.26
C GLU A 181 12.07 -18.41 -20.78
N THR A 182 10.91 -18.24 -20.15
CA THR A 182 10.50 -16.99 -19.51
C THR A 182 9.70 -17.25 -18.25
N LYS A 183 9.68 -16.27 -17.34
CA LYS A 183 8.81 -16.28 -16.15
C LYS A 183 7.69 -15.25 -16.22
N ILE A 184 7.66 -14.43 -17.27
CA ILE A 184 6.76 -13.31 -17.42
C ILE A 184 6.06 -13.45 -18.76
N LEU A 185 4.76 -13.75 -18.73
CA LEU A 185 3.96 -13.81 -19.94
C LEU A 185 3.55 -12.42 -20.41
N PHE A 186 3.56 -12.24 -21.72
CA PHE A 186 3.05 -11.06 -22.41
C PHE A 186 3.65 -9.72 -21.92
N PRO A 187 4.99 -9.57 -21.88
CA PRO A 187 5.62 -8.30 -21.52
C PRO A 187 5.37 -7.18 -22.54
N GLY A 188 4.90 -7.49 -23.75
CA GLY A 188 4.79 -6.52 -24.84
C GLY A 188 6.11 -5.80 -25.09
N ASP A 189 6.03 -4.52 -25.46
CA ASP A 189 7.18 -3.63 -25.65
C ASP A 189 7.84 -3.13 -24.35
N SER A 190 7.35 -3.56 -23.18
CA SER A 190 7.86 -3.09 -21.87
C SER A 190 9.21 -3.71 -21.47
N ASP A 191 9.72 -4.66 -22.25
CA ASP A 191 10.96 -5.38 -21.96
C ASP A 191 12.05 -5.15 -23.03
N PRO A 192 12.54 -3.91 -23.21
CA PRO A 192 13.56 -3.59 -24.21
C PRO A 192 14.91 -4.25 -23.92
N LEU A 193 15.14 -4.68 -22.66
CA LEU A 193 16.38 -5.32 -22.21
C LEU A 193 16.29 -6.84 -22.10
N GLY A 194 15.11 -7.43 -22.32
CA GLY A 194 14.90 -8.86 -22.24
C GLY A 194 14.98 -9.44 -20.83
N LEU A 195 14.65 -8.68 -19.79
CA LEU A 195 14.63 -9.12 -18.39
C LEU A 195 13.77 -10.37 -18.20
N ALA A 196 12.65 -10.49 -18.93
CA ALA A 196 11.78 -11.67 -18.90
C ALA A 196 12.47 -12.94 -19.43
N THR A 197 13.54 -12.80 -20.22
CA THR A 197 14.26 -13.88 -20.91
C THR A 197 15.77 -13.90 -20.62
N ASN A 198 16.21 -13.23 -19.55
CA ASN A 198 17.63 -13.06 -19.21
C ASN A 198 18.49 -12.48 -20.37
N GLY A 199 17.93 -11.53 -21.12
CA GLY A 199 18.57 -10.82 -22.22
C GLY A 199 18.57 -11.57 -23.56
N ALA A 200 17.87 -12.70 -23.67
CA ALA A 200 17.86 -13.50 -24.91
C ALA A 200 17.01 -12.87 -26.02
N ILE A 201 15.90 -12.22 -25.68
CA ILE A 201 14.99 -11.53 -26.61
C ILE A 201 14.87 -10.08 -26.15
N ILE A 202 15.21 -9.13 -27.03
CA ILE A 202 15.26 -7.70 -26.72
C ILE A 202 14.47 -6.91 -27.76
N ASN A 203 13.84 -5.80 -27.33
CA ASN A 203 13.06 -4.90 -28.19
C ASN A 203 12.02 -5.62 -29.07
N ASP A 204 11.42 -6.68 -28.54
CA ASP A 204 10.32 -7.39 -29.18
C ASP A 204 9.00 -6.99 -28.51
N ASP A 205 7.89 -7.18 -29.23
CA ASP A 205 6.56 -6.84 -28.76
C ASP A 205 5.73 -8.12 -28.63
N TRP A 206 6.02 -8.95 -27.62
CA TRP A 206 5.20 -10.13 -27.35
C TRP A 206 4.12 -9.79 -26.35
N GLY A 207 2.96 -9.37 -26.86
CA GLY A 207 1.73 -9.17 -26.11
C GLY A 207 0.69 -10.22 -26.48
N GLU A 208 -0.37 -10.32 -25.68
CA GLU A 208 -1.44 -11.26 -26.00
C GLU A 208 -2.17 -10.90 -27.31
N TYR A 209 -2.23 -9.60 -27.62
CA TYR A 209 -2.83 -9.04 -28.84
C TYR A 209 -2.06 -9.35 -30.14
N ASN A 210 -0.84 -9.89 -30.07
CA ASN A 210 -0.01 -10.19 -31.25
C ASN A 210 0.80 -11.49 -31.12
N ALA A 211 0.45 -12.33 -30.16
CA ALA A 211 1.27 -13.42 -29.65
C ALA A 211 1.68 -14.51 -30.67
N ASN A 212 0.94 -14.63 -31.78
CA ASN A 212 1.11 -15.66 -32.80
C ASN A 212 1.71 -15.09 -34.09
N GLY A 213 2.85 -14.40 -33.99
CA GLY A 213 3.53 -13.81 -35.15
C GLY A 213 2.76 -12.64 -35.77
N GLY A 214 2.15 -11.80 -34.92
CA GLY A 214 1.33 -10.67 -35.34
C GLY A 214 -0.18 -10.93 -35.32
N SER A 215 -0.62 -12.13 -34.93
CA SER A 215 -2.04 -12.44 -34.67
C SER A 215 -2.30 -12.60 -33.17
N PRO A 216 -3.43 -12.12 -32.64
CA PRO A 216 -3.75 -12.24 -31.22
C PRO A 216 -4.00 -13.69 -30.78
N ASN A 217 -3.86 -13.97 -29.49
CA ASN A 217 -4.51 -15.13 -28.88
C ASN A 217 -6.03 -14.91 -28.80
N PRO A 218 -6.86 -15.96 -28.74
CA PRO A 218 -8.28 -15.79 -28.44
C PRO A 218 -8.50 -15.15 -27.06
N PRO A 219 -9.32 -14.10 -26.94
CA PRO A 219 -9.65 -13.53 -25.65
C PRO A 219 -10.58 -14.48 -24.88
N HIS A 220 -10.48 -14.48 -23.55
CA HIS A 220 -11.16 -15.42 -22.66
C HIS A 220 -11.20 -14.87 -21.23
N ASP A 221 -11.78 -15.64 -20.31
CA ASP A 221 -11.73 -15.42 -18.87
C ASP A 221 -10.29 -15.50 -18.32
N ARG A 222 -9.62 -14.34 -18.23
CA ARG A 222 -8.21 -14.22 -17.83
C ARG A 222 -8.05 -13.99 -16.34
N ARG A 223 -7.36 -14.95 -15.73
CA ARG A 223 -6.79 -14.83 -14.39
C ARG A 223 -5.29 -14.63 -14.48
N GLY A 224 -4.76 -13.88 -13.53
CA GLY A 224 -3.33 -13.57 -13.43
C GLY A 224 -2.78 -13.88 -12.05
N VAL A 225 -1.53 -14.29 -12.00
CA VAL A 225 -0.74 -14.33 -10.77
C VAL A 225 0.51 -13.47 -10.97
N MET A 226 0.59 -12.40 -10.19
CA MET A 226 1.82 -11.62 -10.01
C MET A 226 2.57 -12.18 -8.82
N SER A 227 3.84 -12.51 -8.98
CA SER A 227 4.68 -12.99 -7.89
C SER A 227 5.89 -12.10 -7.67
N ILE A 228 6.18 -11.82 -6.41
CA ILE A 228 7.45 -11.23 -5.97
C ILE A 228 8.28 -12.30 -5.25
N SER A 229 9.60 -12.18 -5.35
CA SER A 229 10.54 -13.11 -4.70
C SER A 229 11.34 -12.40 -3.63
N ARG A 230 11.32 -12.94 -2.41
CA ARG A 230 12.09 -12.40 -1.28
C ARG A 230 13.14 -13.35 -0.72
N GLY A 231 13.31 -14.51 -1.36
CA GLY A 231 14.19 -15.55 -0.87
C GLY A 231 13.61 -16.18 0.39
N ASP A 232 14.31 -16.12 1.52
CA ASP A 232 13.91 -16.85 2.71
C ASP A 232 13.04 -16.00 3.64
N LEU A 233 12.13 -16.66 4.37
CA LEU A 233 11.36 -16.10 5.47
C LEU A 233 11.70 -16.88 6.76
N PRO A 234 12.79 -16.51 7.48
CA PRO A 234 13.17 -17.17 8.72
C PRO A 234 12.11 -17.08 9.81
N ALA A 235 12.12 -18.05 10.72
CA ALA A 235 11.25 -18.06 11.89
C ALA A 235 11.36 -16.75 12.70
N GLY A 236 10.23 -16.15 13.05
CA GLY A 236 10.16 -14.91 13.84
C GLY A 236 10.44 -13.62 13.08
N THR A 237 10.71 -13.69 11.77
CA THR A 237 10.96 -12.49 10.93
C THR A 237 9.71 -12.07 10.15
N SER A 238 9.81 -10.92 9.48
CA SER A 238 8.76 -10.40 8.61
C SER A 238 9.30 -9.85 7.30
N ILE A 239 8.44 -9.88 6.28
CA ILE A 239 8.68 -9.35 4.95
C ILE A 239 7.59 -8.30 4.67
N CYS A 240 7.96 -7.20 4.02
CA CYS A 240 7.07 -6.08 3.69
C CYS A 240 7.05 -5.84 2.18
N ALA A 241 5.87 -5.80 1.56
CA ALA A 241 5.69 -5.50 0.15
C ALA A 241 4.61 -4.42 -0.03
N ASP A 242 4.91 -3.41 -0.82
CA ASP A 242 4.00 -2.35 -1.20
C ASP A 242 3.53 -2.58 -2.63
N PHE A 243 2.21 -2.53 -2.82
CA PHE A 243 1.56 -2.67 -4.11
C PHE A 243 0.67 -1.46 -4.39
N ALA A 244 0.45 -1.18 -5.68
CA ALA A 244 -0.55 -0.23 -6.14
C ALA A 244 -1.49 -0.90 -7.14
N PHE A 245 -2.78 -0.65 -6.97
CA PHE A 245 -3.85 -1.04 -7.86
C PHE A 245 -4.27 0.20 -8.63
N VAL A 246 -3.95 0.21 -9.92
CA VAL A 246 -4.11 1.34 -10.83
C VAL A 246 -5.22 1.04 -11.83
N PHE A 247 -5.93 2.08 -12.27
CA PHE A 247 -7.06 1.96 -13.16
C PHE A 247 -7.05 3.13 -14.16
N ASN A 248 -7.49 2.88 -15.38
CA ASN A 248 -7.84 3.94 -16.31
C ASN A 248 -9.01 3.51 -17.20
N GLY A 249 -10.02 4.37 -17.34
CA GLY A 249 -11.24 4.08 -18.09
C GLY A 249 -11.83 5.33 -18.72
N ASP A 250 -11.09 5.94 -19.64
CA ASP A 250 -11.57 7.11 -20.37
C ASP A 250 -12.31 6.67 -21.64
N ALA A 251 -13.61 6.96 -21.69
CA ALA A 251 -14.48 6.61 -22.80
C ALA A 251 -14.08 7.27 -24.14
N ALA A 252 -13.17 8.26 -24.15
CA ALA A 252 -12.63 8.86 -25.36
C ALA A 252 -11.41 8.13 -25.95
N ASN A 253 -10.77 7.25 -25.17
CA ASN A 253 -9.55 6.54 -25.54
C ASN A 253 -9.87 5.15 -26.10
N ASP A 254 -9.14 4.68 -27.10
CA ASP A 254 -9.22 3.25 -27.43
C ASP A 254 -8.66 2.38 -26.27
N PRO A 255 -8.97 1.07 -26.20
CA PRO A 255 -8.53 0.22 -25.09
C PRO A 255 -7.01 0.19 -24.94
N TYR A 256 -6.28 0.24 -26.05
CA TYR A 256 -4.82 0.25 -26.02
C TYR A 256 -4.30 1.55 -25.39
N GLN A 257 -4.96 2.68 -25.65
CA GLN A 257 -4.64 3.94 -25.01
C GLN A 257 -4.93 3.91 -23.50
N ASN A 258 -5.98 3.20 -23.04
CA ASN A 258 -6.20 2.97 -21.60
C ASN A 258 -5.06 2.13 -20.99
N VAL A 259 -4.54 1.12 -21.70
CA VAL A 259 -3.32 0.38 -21.28
C VAL A 259 -2.11 1.31 -21.18
N LEU A 260 -1.85 2.15 -22.18
CA LEU A 260 -0.74 3.11 -22.14
C LEU A 260 -0.88 4.09 -20.97
N ASN A 261 -2.10 4.55 -20.67
CA ASN A 261 -2.34 5.45 -19.54
C ASN A 261 -2.05 4.77 -18.20
N VAL A 262 -2.48 3.51 -18.01
CA VAL A 262 -2.15 2.71 -16.83
C VAL A 262 -0.63 2.56 -16.66
N ARG A 263 0.10 2.30 -17.75
CA ARG A 263 1.58 2.22 -17.72
C ARG A 263 2.24 3.56 -17.38
N ASN A 264 1.71 4.67 -17.89
CA ASN A 264 2.20 6.01 -17.56
C ASN A 264 1.95 6.36 -16.08
N ILE A 265 0.77 6.01 -15.55
CA ILE A 265 0.44 6.16 -14.13
C ILE A 265 1.40 5.32 -13.28
N ALA A 266 1.64 4.06 -13.66
CA ALA A 266 2.57 3.19 -12.95
C ALA A 266 3.98 3.77 -12.90
N GLY A 267 4.51 4.27 -14.01
CA GLY A 267 5.82 4.94 -14.03
C GLY A 267 5.87 6.20 -13.16
N ALA A 268 4.80 7.01 -13.15
CA ALA A 268 4.70 8.18 -12.27
C ALA A 268 4.65 7.79 -10.79
N LEU A 269 3.92 6.73 -10.45
CA LEU A 269 3.83 6.19 -9.09
C LEU A 269 5.16 5.61 -8.62
N GLN A 270 5.90 4.90 -9.48
CA GLN A 270 7.22 4.40 -9.13
C GLN A 270 8.17 5.55 -8.80
N ILE A 271 8.19 6.60 -9.62
CA ILE A 271 8.98 7.81 -9.36
C ILE A 271 8.57 8.45 -8.02
N LEU A 272 7.28 8.57 -7.75
CA LEU A 272 6.80 9.13 -6.49
C LEU A 272 7.25 8.28 -5.29
N TYR A 273 7.07 6.96 -5.38
CA TYR A 273 7.44 6.01 -4.34
C TYR A 273 8.94 6.09 -4.02
N ASP A 274 9.79 6.08 -5.05
CA ASP A 274 11.25 6.14 -4.90
C ASP A 274 11.73 7.45 -4.26
N ASN A 275 10.94 8.53 -4.35
CA ASN A 275 11.29 9.87 -3.85
C ASN A 275 10.50 10.31 -2.60
N SER A 276 9.66 9.45 -2.03
CA SER A 276 8.81 9.77 -0.87
C SER A 276 9.20 8.96 0.37
N SER A 277 9.02 9.56 1.55
CA SER A 277 9.09 8.89 2.85
C SER A 277 7.72 8.44 3.37
N ASP A 278 6.65 8.70 2.62
CA ASP A 278 5.27 8.52 3.07
C ASP A 278 4.81 7.06 2.97
N PHE A 279 5.60 6.18 2.34
CA PHE A 279 5.20 4.79 2.08
C PHE A 279 5.65 3.81 3.19
N PRO A 280 4.82 2.84 3.60
CA PRO A 280 5.00 2.15 4.89
C PRO A 280 6.06 1.05 4.92
N CYS A 281 6.54 0.54 3.77
CA CYS A 281 7.76 -0.29 3.76
C CYS A 281 9.05 0.55 3.72
N GLY A 282 8.96 1.85 3.42
CA GLY A 282 10.04 2.81 3.64
C GLY A 282 10.35 2.91 5.14
N ASN A 283 11.61 3.21 5.50
CA ASN A 283 12.05 3.22 6.90
C ASN A 283 11.09 4.00 7.80
N PHE A 284 10.43 3.27 8.70
CA PHE A 284 9.60 3.83 9.76
C PHE A 284 10.51 4.48 10.81
N THR A 285 10.84 5.75 10.62
CA THR A 285 11.18 6.60 11.75
C THR A 285 9.87 7.10 12.32
N ALA A 286 9.46 6.51 13.45
CA ALA A 286 8.47 7.12 14.31
C ALA A 286 9.00 8.51 14.73
N PHE A 287 8.70 9.53 13.96
CA PHE A 287 8.86 10.91 14.37
C PHE A 287 7.48 11.34 14.86
N THR A 288 7.22 11.15 16.15
CA THR A 288 6.35 12.13 16.81
C THR A 288 7.11 13.46 16.75
N PRO A 289 6.65 14.50 16.03
CA PRO A 289 7.15 15.82 16.32
C PRO A 289 6.87 16.05 17.81
N GLU A 290 7.93 16.13 18.61
CA GLU A 290 7.82 16.42 20.03
C GLU A 290 7.17 17.81 20.13
N ILE A 291 5.88 17.82 20.47
CA ILE A 291 5.17 19.07 20.71
C ILE A 291 5.87 19.72 21.89
N THR A 292 6.60 20.80 21.63
CA THR A 292 7.29 21.54 22.69
C THR A 292 6.24 22.10 23.64
N PRO A 293 6.21 21.66 24.91
CA PRO A 293 5.19 22.11 25.84
C PRO A 293 5.29 23.61 26.09
N VAL A 294 4.18 24.22 26.53
CA VAL A 294 4.17 25.59 27.01
C VAL A 294 5.13 25.72 28.19
N GLU A 295 6.11 26.61 28.08
CA GLU A 295 7.00 26.92 29.19
C GLU A 295 6.62 28.27 29.80
N PHE A 296 6.71 28.36 31.12
CA PHE A 296 6.46 29.61 31.84
C PHE A 296 7.22 29.66 33.16
N ASN A 297 7.46 30.85 33.67
CA ASN A 297 8.01 31.10 35.00
C ASN A 297 6.98 31.83 35.88
N VAL A 298 7.04 31.58 37.19
CA VAL A 298 6.19 32.24 38.19
C VAL A 298 7.08 32.87 39.24
N PHE A 299 6.97 34.18 39.42
CA PHE A 299 7.77 34.91 40.42
C PHE A 299 7.07 36.19 40.93
N PRO A 300 7.32 36.63 42.16
CA PRO A 300 8.14 35.96 43.17
C PRO A 300 7.45 34.67 43.67
N ASN A 301 8.24 33.71 44.13
CA ASN A 301 7.77 32.51 44.79
C ASN A 301 8.76 32.14 45.91
N PRO A 302 8.43 32.35 47.20
CA PRO A 302 7.10 32.71 47.72
C PRO A 302 6.61 34.12 47.34
N SER A 303 5.29 34.34 47.38
CA SER A 303 4.60 35.61 47.08
C SER A 303 3.70 36.05 48.24
N TYR A 304 3.36 37.34 48.29
CA TYR A 304 2.34 37.92 49.19
C TYR A 304 1.03 38.25 48.45
N GLY A 305 0.78 37.60 47.30
CA GLY A 305 -0.43 37.77 46.50
C GLY A 305 -0.16 38.34 45.10
N ASP A 306 0.87 39.18 44.94
CA ASP A 306 1.28 39.67 43.62
C ASP A 306 2.27 38.70 42.97
N ILE A 307 1.92 38.16 41.81
CA ILE A 307 2.77 37.27 41.00
C ILE A 307 2.88 37.74 39.56
N THR A 308 3.98 37.36 38.92
CA THR A 308 4.19 37.46 37.48
C THR A 308 4.26 36.05 36.90
N VAL A 309 3.41 35.78 35.93
CA VAL A 309 3.46 34.59 35.07
C VAL A 309 4.05 35.01 33.74
N GLN A 310 5.32 34.63 33.50
CA GLN A 310 6.03 34.89 32.25
C GLN A 310 5.98 33.63 31.38
N ILE A 311 5.28 33.67 30.26
CA ILE A 311 5.24 32.59 29.27
C ILE A 311 6.51 32.69 28.43
N THR A 312 7.36 31.66 28.46
CA THR A 312 8.64 31.65 27.73
C THR A 312 8.57 30.87 26.42
N ASN A 313 7.52 30.07 26.20
CA ASN A 313 7.33 29.33 24.96
C ASN A 313 5.83 29.08 24.67
N SER A 314 5.18 29.98 23.90
CA SER A 314 3.84 29.76 23.31
C SER A 314 3.58 30.79 22.21
N THR A 315 3.04 30.37 21.06
CA THR A 315 2.50 31.27 20.02
C THR A 315 0.99 31.41 20.08
N ASP A 316 0.31 30.48 20.76
CA ASP A 316 -1.14 30.47 20.93
C ASP A 316 -1.56 31.19 22.22
N PRO A 317 -2.79 31.72 22.27
CA PRO A 317 -3.42 32.12 23.52
C PRO A 317 -3.43 30.94 24.51
N VAL A 318 -3.09 31.23 25.77
CA VAL A 318 -3.05 30.26 26.85
C VAL A 318 -4.11 30.58 27.90
N ILE A 319 -4.49 29.56 28.68
CA ILE A 319 -5.27 29.70 29.90
C ILE A 319 -4.30 29.64 31.08
N ILE A 320 -4.27 30.70 31.88
CA ILE A 320 -3.56 30.72 33.17
C ILE A 320 -4.60 30.44 34.25
N GLU A 321 -4.36 29.42 35.07
CA GLU A 321 -5.24 28.99 36.15
C GLU A 321 -4.44 28.83 37.44
N VAL A 322 -4.99 29.27 38.58
CA VAL A 322 -4.44 28.99 39.90
C VAL A 322 -5.40 28.09 40.65
N ARG A 323 -4.89 26.99 41.23
CA ARG A 323 -5.67 26.02 42.00
C ARG A 323 -5.14 25.88 43.42
N ASP A 324 -6.04 25.66 44.38
CA ASP A 324 -5.67 25.27 45.74
C ASP A 324 -5.30 23.78 45.84
N VAL A 325 -4.84 23.33 47.01
CA VAL A 325 -4.42 21.93 47.24
C VAL A 325 -5.55 20.90 47.08
N SER A 326 -6.82 21.33 47.05
CA SER A 326 -7.96 20.45 46.77
C SER A 326 -8.25 20.32 45.27
N GLY A 327 -7.51 21.05 44.42
CA GLY A 327 -7.71 21.10 42.98
C GLY A 327 -8.79 22.08 42.54
N ARG A 328 -9.35 22.88 43.46
CA ARG A 328 -10.35 23.90 43.14
C ARG A 328 -9.67 25.12 42.51
N SER A 329 -10.21 25.57 41.38
CA SER A 329 -9.80 26.81 40.71
C SER A 329 -10.13 28.02 41.56
N VAL A 330 -9.11 28.81 41.90
CA VAL A 330 -9.24 30.07 42.67
C VAL A 330 -8.99 31.30 41.80
N TYR A 331 -8.41 31.12 40.62
CA TYR A 331 -8.21 32.16 39.62
C TYR A 331 -8.11 31.53 38.22
N SER A 332 -8.60 32.21 37.19
CA SER A 332 -8.42 31.80 35.80
C SER A 332 -8.52 33.02 34.86
N GLU A 333 -7.65 33.08 33.85
CA GLU A 333 -7.74 34.03 32.74
C GLU A 333 -7.21 33.42 31.44
N ILE A 334 -7.61 34.00 30.30
CA ILE A 334 -7.01 33.72 28.99
C ILE A 334 -6.04 34.84 28.69
N SER A 335 -4.82 34.50 28.29
CA SER A 335 -3.78 35.46 27.94
C SER A 335 -3.13 35.12 26.61
N SER A 336 -2.84 36.15 25.82
CA SER A 336 -2.01 36.09 24.62
C SER A 336 -0.73 36.92 24.75
N VAL A 337 -0.40 37.38 25.97
CA VAL A 337 0.80 38.20 26.23
C VAL A 337 1.84 37.43 27.02
N GLU A 338 3.12 37.69 26.73
CA GLU A 338 4.26 37.02 27.36
C GLU A 338 4.30 37.22 28.88
N ILE A 339 3.96 38.42 29.37
CA ILE A 339 4.09 38.78 30.79
C ILE A 339 2.71 39.12 31.36
N ASN A 340 2.27 38.32 32.32
CA ASN A 340 0.99 38.48 33.01
C ASN A 340 1.24 38.83 34.48
N LYS A 341 0.76 39.99 34.91
CA LYS A 341 0.86 40.42 36.32
C LYS A 341 -0.48 40.20 36.98
N ILE A 342 -0.50 39.33 37.99
CA ILE A 342 -1.72 38.82 38.61
C ILE A 342 -1.68 39.15 40.09
N HIS A 343 -2.75 39.75 40.58
CA HIS A 343 -2.98 39.96 42.01
C HIS A 343 -3.95 38.89 42.53
N LEU A 344 -3.52 38.14 43.53
CA LEU A 344 -4.23 37.03 44.13
C LEU A 344 -4.56 37.36 45.60
N ASP A 345 -5.85 37.54 45.90
CA ASP A 345 -6.35 37.69 47.27
C ASP A 345 -6.60 36.30 47.88
N LEU A 346 -5.51 35.62 48.26
CA LEU A 346 -5.51 34.24 48.71
C LEU A 346 -4.87 34.10 50.10
N PRO A 347 -5.41 33.25 51.00
CA PRO A 347 -4.76 32.93 52.26
C PRO A 347 -3.37 32.31 52.06
N ALA A 348 -2.51 32.45 53.07
CA ALA A 348 -1.21 31.79 53.12
C ALA A 348 -1.37 30.26 52.93
N GLY A 349 -0.59 29.69 52.01
CA GLY A 349 -0.75 28.31 51.59
C GLY A 349 0.03 27.94 50.33
N ILE A 350 -0.16 26.71 49.88
CA ILE A 350 0.44 26.18 48.66
C ILE A 350 -0.64 26.11 47.57
N TYR A 351 -0.32 26.60 46.39
CA TYR A 351 -1.18 26.63 45.21
C TYR A 351 -0.43 26.05 44.01
N GLN A 352 -1.17 25.68 42.97
CA GLN A 352 -0.62 25.32 41.67
C GLN A 352 -1.01 26.38 40.65
N VAL A 353 -0.02 26.99 40.01
CA VAL A 353 -0.22 27.81 38.81
C VAL A 353 -0.09 26.89 37.61
N ILE A 354 -1.10 26.88 36.75
CA ILE A 354 -1.23 26.01 35.60
C ILE A 354 -1.35 26.90 34.38
N VAL A 355 -0.53 26.65 33.36
CA VAL A 355 -0.65 27.30 32.06
C VAL A 355 -0.99 26.23 31.03
N GLN A 356 -2.06 26.46 30.27
CA GLN A 356 -2.58 25.53 29.28
C GLN A 356 -2.67 26.22 27.91
N SER A 357 -1.95 25.70 26.93
CA SER A 357 -2.13 26.05 25.51
C SER A 357 -3.12 25.06 24.84
N PRO A 358 -3.47 25.23 23.55
CA PRO A 358 -4.25 24.23 22.82
C PRO A 358 -3.59 22.84 22.76
N HIS A 359 -2.27 22.79 22.94
CA HIS A 359 -1.43 21.61 22.68
C HIS A 359 -0.72 21.06 23.92
N SER A 360 -0.77 21.75 25.07
CA SER A 360 -0.02 21.33 26.27
C SER A 360 -0.53 21.98 27.55
N LYS A 361 -0.22 21.36 28.70
CA LYS A 361 -0.59 21.86 30.03
C LYS A 361 0.54 21.64 31.01
N VAL A 362 1.05 22.72 31.61
CA VAL A 362 2.18 22.67 32.56
C VAL A 362 1.79 23.34 33.87
N ALA A 363 2.25 22.77 34.99
CA ALA A 363 1.96 23.28 36.33
C ALA A 363 3.25 23.58 37.12
N LYS A 364 3.25 24.69 37.86
CA LYS A 364 4.30 25.05 38.82
C LYS A 364 3.68 25.35 40.17
N SER A 365 4.37 24.97 41.25
CA SER A 365 3.92 25.27 42.62
C SER A 365 4.15 26.74 42.95
N LEU A 366 3.23 27.34 43.69
CA LEU A 366 3.30 28.69 44.23
C LEU A 366 3.06 28.65 45.75
N VAL A 367 3.91 29.31 46.51
CA VAL A 367 3.73 29.49 47.96
C VAL A 367 3.28 30.93 48.21
N VAL A 368 2.12 31.10 48.84
CA VAL A 368 1.62 32.41 49.30
C VAL A 368 1.85 32.51 50.80
N GLN A 369 2.38 33.65 51.28
CA GLN A 369 2.75 33.91 52.68
C GLN A 369 1.90 34.97 53.35
#